data_AF-C3ZJC3-F1
#
_entry.id   AF-C3ZJC3-F1
#
_cell.length_a   1.000
_cell.length_b   1.000
_cell.length_c   1.000
_cell.angle_alpha   90.00
_cell.angle_beta   90.00
_cell.angle_gamma   90.00
#
_symmetry.space_group_name_H-M   'P 1'
#
loop_
_entity.id
_entity.type
_entity.pdbx_description
1 polymer ?
#
loop_
_entity_poly.entity_id
_entity_poly.type
_entity_poly.pdbx_seq_one_letter_code
_entity_poly.pdbx_strand_id
1 'polypeptide(L)'
;MTSTGRLSAVLVDLSGTLHVEDTVVPGAVEALRRLRQCPLKVKFVTNTTKESKQMLVDRLQKLGFDVQPEEVFTSLTAARNLVEELKVRPMLFVQDSALPDFEGIDTTNPNAVVIGLAPDKFNYRPLNDAFRLLLEGAPLIAIHKARYYKKSDGLSLGPGPFVTGLEYATDVTATVVGKPETTFFREAVKTLGCAPEDALMIGDVSMLTSSECNKVN
;
A
#
# COMPACT_ATOMS: atom_id res chain seq x y z
N MET A 1 1.45 36.48 11.46
CA MET A 1 2.69 35.70 11.35
C MET A 1 2.29 34.30 10.91
N THR A 2 2.38 34.01 9.62
CA THR A 2 2.15 32.65 9.08
C THR A 2 3.32 31.79 9.52
N SER A 3 3.06 30.83 10.41
CA SER A 3 4.01 29.78 10.78
C SER A 3 4.40 29.05 9.50
N THR A 4 5.59 29.29 8.98
CA THR A 4 6.22 28.37 8.03
C THR A 4 6.56 27.12 8.82
N GLY A 5 5.66 26.13 8.78
CA GLY A 5 5.85 24.83 9.41
C GLY A 5 7.21 24.25 9.02
N ARG A 6 7.99 23.83 10.02
CA ARG A 6 9.33 23.33 9.80
C ARG A 6 9.21 21.87 9.37
N LEU A 7 9.51 21.59 8.11
CA LEU A 7 9.50 20.22 7.59
C LEU A 7 10.27 19.29 8.54
N SER A 8 9.62 18.22 9.00
CA SER A 8 10.17 17.28 9.98
C SER A 8 10.21 15.84 9.47
N ALA A 9 9.49 15.53 8.39
CA ALA A 9 9.42 14.21 7.81
C ALA A 9 9.39 14.22 6.27
N VAL A 10 9.85 13.12 5.69
CA VAL A 10 9.76 12.84 4.26
C VAL A 10 9.20 11.44 4.06
N LEU A 11 8.11 11.33 3.31
CA LEU A 11 7.62 10.10 2.74
C LEU A 11 8.28 9.89 1.36
N VAL A 12 8.84 8.72 1.11
CA VAL A 12 9.53 8.39 -0.14
C VAL A 12 8.85 7.21 -0.79
N ASP A 13 8.29 7.39 -1.98
CA ASP A 13 7.79 6.28 -2.78
C ASP A 13 8.95 5.36 -3.18
N LEU A 14 8.67 4.07 -3.30
CA LEU A 14 9.69 3.07 -3.66
C LEU A 14 9.70 2.79 -5.16
N SER A 15 8.63 2.19 -5.67
CA SER A 15 8.54 1.75 -7.06
C SER A 15 8.36 2.94 -8.00
N GLY A 16 9.20 3.03 -9.02
CA GLY A 16 9.23 4.15 -9.97
C GLY A 16 10.04 5.36 -9.49
N THR A 17 10.32 5.46 -8.19
CA THR A 17 11.04 6.58 -7.57
C THR A 17 12.47 6.21 -7.16
N LEU A 18 12.64 5.13 -6.38
CA LEU A 18 13.97 4.63 -6.00
C LEU A 18 14.43 3.48 -6.91
N HIS A 19 13.49 2.66 -7.39
CA HIS A 19 13.79 1.50 -8.21
C HIS A 19 12.65 1.17 -9.19
N VAL A 20 12.98 0.54 -10.30
CA VAL A 20 12.02 -0.09 -11.23
C VAL A 20 12.34 -1.57 -11.28
N GLU A 21 11.43 -2.40 -10.78
CA GLU A 21 11.69 -3.83 -10.54
C GLU A 21 12.97 -4.01 -9.71
N ASP A 22 13.99 -4.68 -10.24
CA ASP A 22 15.28 -4.89 -9.57
C ASP A 22 16.39 -3.94 -10.06
N THR A 23 16.01 -2.87 -10.76
CA THR A 23 16.94 -1.84 -11.24
C THR A 23 16.82 -0.57 -10.41
N VAL A 24 17.93 -0.11 -9.85
CA VAL A 24 18.01 1.15 -9.10
C VAL A 24 17.87 2.35 -10.04
N VAL A 25 17.06 3.34 -9.66
CA VAL A 25 17.01 4.62 -10.37
C VAL A 25 18.36 5.32 -10.22
N PRO A 26 19.01 5.77 -11.32
CA PRO A 26 20.33 6.37 -11.26
C PRO A 26 20.43 7.52 -10.23
N GLY A 27 21.39 7.40 -9.30
CA GLY A 27 21.60 8.39 -8.24
C GLY A 27 20.70 8.23 -7.00
N ALA A 28 19.70 7.34 -7.01
CA ALA A 28 18.75 7.21 -5.90
C ALA A 28 19.40 6.81 -4.56
N VAL A 29 20.36 5.88 -4.59
CA VAL A 29 21.09 5.46 -3.37
C VAL A 29 21.86 6.62 -2.75
N GLU A 30 22.56 7.41 -3.57
CA GLU A 30 23.32 8.57 -3.12
C GLU A 30 22.40 9.70 -2.64
N ALA A 31 21.28 9.93 -3.32
CA ALA A 31 20.27 10.88 -2.88
C ALA A 31 19.68 10.50 -1.51
N LEU A 32 19.37 9.23 -1.29
CA LEU A 32 18.88 8.74 0.00
C LEU A 32 19.92 8.89 1.11
N ARG A 33 21.19 8.59 0.81
CA ARG A 33 22.31 8.79 1.75
C ARG A 33 22.42 10.25 2.19
N ARG A 34 22.27 11.20 1.26
CA ARG A 34 22.25 12.65 1.58
C ARG A 34 21.02 13.03 2.39
N LEU A 35 19.85 12.51 2.05
CA LEU A 35 18.62 12.75 2.80
C LEU A 35 18.75 12.32 4.27
N ARG A 36 19.40 11.18 4.53
CA ARG A 36 19.68 10.70 5.90
C ARG A 36 20.62 11.60 6.71
N GLN A 37 21.38 12.50 6.07
CA GLN A 37 22.22 13.49 6.77
C GLN A 37 21.41 14.72 7.22
N CYS A 38 20.17 14.87 6.77
CA CYS A 38 19.27 15.94 7.21
C CYS A 38 18.57 15.54 8.53
N PRO A 39 18.15 16.51 9.36
CA PRO A 39 17.37 16.26 10.58
C PRO A 39 15.90 15.96 10.25
N LEU A 40 15.64 15.08 9.29
CA LEU A 40 14.32 14.69 8.81
C LEU A 40 14.09 13.21 9.09
N LYS A 41 12.89 12.86 9.55
CA LYS A 41 12.47 11.46 9.63
C LYS A 41 12.12 10.97 8.23
N VAL A 42 12.56 9.77 7.87
CA VAL A 42 12.25 9.17 6.56
C VAL A 42 11.29 8.01 6.76
N LYS A 43 10.26 7.93 5.91
CA LYS A 43 9.41 6.75 5.79
C LYS A 43 9.26 6.38 4.33
N PHE A 44 9.51 5.14 3.99
CA PHE A 44 9.29 4.59 2.67
C PHE A 44 7.86 4.09 2.55
N VAL A 45 7.21 4.42 1.44
CA VAL A 45 5.82 4.04 1.19
C VAL A 45 5.69 3.32 -0.14
N THR A 46 4.82 2.32 -0.24
CA THR A 46 4.56 1.64 -1.52
C THR A 46 3.20 0.95 -1.59
N ASN A 47 2.63 0.90 -2.80
CA ASN A 47 1.48 0.07 -3.12
C ASN A 47 1.95 -1.31 -3.61
N THR A 48 2.44 -2.14 -2.70
CA THR A 48 2.71 -3.55 -3.00
C THR A 48 1.54 -4.43 -2.57
N THR A 49 1.34 -5.50 -3.32
CA THR A 49 0.33 -6.53 -3.05
C THR A 49 0.89 -7.94 -3.17
N LYS A 50 2.17 -8.07 -3.51
CA LYS A 50 2.79 -9.31 -3.97
C LYS A 50 3.81 -9.85 -2.98
N GLU A 51 4.61 -8.98 -2.37
CA GLU A 51 5.69 -9.34 -1.46
C GLU A 51 5.41 -8.74 -0.09
N SER A 52 5.77 -9.49 0.96
CA SER A 52 5.75 -9.01 2.34
C SER A 52 6.71 -7.84 2.55
N LYS A 53 6.50 -7.09 3.62
CA LYS A 53 7.37 -5.99 4.04
C LYS A 53 8.82 -6.45 4.20
N GLN A 54 9.05 -7.61 4.81
CA GLN A 54 10.40 -8.12 5.02
C GLN A 54 11.09 -8.45 3.69
N MET A 55 10.41 -9.12 2.77
CA MET A 55 10.97 -9.43 1.44
C MET A 55 11.33 -8.17 0.67
N LEU A 56 10.47 -7.15 0.74
CA LEU A 56 10.74 -5.85 0.11
C LEU A 56 11.98 -5.18 0.71
N VAL A 57 12.13 -5.18 2.03
CA VAL A 57 13.30 -4.61 2.73
C VAL A 57 14.57 -5.36 2.31
N ASP A 58 14.57 -6.69 2.35
CA ASP A 58 15.73 -7.50 1.96
C ASP A 58 16.15 -7.21 0.51
N ARG A 59 15.16 -7.01 -0.37
CA ARG A 59 15.39 -6.64 -1.77
C ARG A 59 16.01 -5.26 -1.91
N LEU A 60 15.47 -4.25 -1.22
CA LEU A 60 16.03 -2.89 -1.22
C LEU A 60 17.47 -2.85 -0.66
N GLN A 61 17.75 -3.63 0.38
CA GLN A 61 19.09 -3.75 0.94
C GLN A 61 20.08 -4.36 -0.06
N LYS A 62 19.67 -5.39 -0.82
CA LYS A 62 20.48 -5.95 -1.92
C LYS A 62 20.76 -4.94 -3.04
N LEU A 63 19.85 -4.00 -3.25
CA LEU A 63 20.02 -2.89 -4.20
C LEU A 63 20.91 -1.76 -3.65
N GLY A 64 21.42 -1.89 -2.41
CA GLY A 64 22.34 -0.95 -1.79
C GLY A 64 21.66 0.18 -1.01
N PHE A 65 20.34 0.11 -0.80
CA PHE A 65 19.65 1.06 0.07
C PHE A 65 19.78 0.65 1.53
N ASP A 66 20.18 1.59 2.38
CA ASP A 66 20.08 1.44 3.83
C ASP A 66 18.64 1.73 4.24
N VAL A 67 17.85 0.67 4.49
CA VAL A 67 16.41 0.70 4.81
C VAL A 67 16.15 -0.32 5.92
N GLN A 68 15.42 0.09 6.95
CA GLN A 68 14.97 -0.78 8.03
C GLN A 68 13.46 -1.09 7.92
N PRO A 69 12.99 -2.27 8.37
CA PRO A 69 11.57 -2.64 8.28
C PRO A 69 10.60 -1.62 8.90
N GLU A 70 10.99 -0.95 9.99
CA GLU A 70 10.17 0.03 10.71
C GLU A 70 9.99 1.32 9.90
N GLU A 71 10.88 1.58 8.95
CA GLU A 71 10.83 2.70 8.04
C GLU A 71 9.92 2.42 6.82
N VAL A 72 9.39 1.20 6.66
CA VAL A 72 8.57 0.84 5.50
C VAL A 72 7.09 0.69 5.86
N PHE A 73 6.25 1.42 5.13
CA PHE A 73 4.80 1.35 5.21
C PHE A 73 4.22 0.91 3.85
N THR A 74 3.57 -0.25 3.83
CA THR A 74 3.03 -0.87 2.61
C THR A 74 1.51 -0.80 2.59
N SER A 75 0.89 -0.89 1.41
CA SER A 75 -0.57 -1.06 1.31
C SER A 75 -1.06 -2.37 1.95
N LEU A 76 -0.21 -3.39 2.09
CA LEU A 76 -0.48 -4.58 2.90
C LEU A 76 -0.56 -4.24 4.40
N THR A 77 0.34 -3.38 4.89
CA THR A 77 0.30 -2.88 6.28
C THR A 77 -1.01 -2.11 6.53
N ALA A 78 -1.41 -1.23 5.61
CA ALA A 78 -2.68 -0.50 5.71
C ALA A 78 -3.90 -1.45 5.70
N ALA A 79 -3.89 -2.48 4.83
CA ALA A 79 -4.94 -3.49 4.81
C ALA A 79 -5.02 -4.27 6.13
N ARG A 80 -3.88 -4.67 6.69
CA ARG A 80 -3.80 -5.35 7.99
C ARG A 80 -4.34 -4.47 9.11
N ASN A 81 -3.93 -3.20 9.17
CA ASN A 81 -4.41 -2.23 10.16
C ASN A 81 -5.94 -2.11 10.13
N LEU A 82 -6.53 -2.00 8.93
CA LEU A 82 -7.98 -1.90 8.79
C LEU A 82 -8.69 -3.20 9.22
N VAL A 83 -8.12 -4.37 8.91
CA VAL A 83 -8.65 -5.66 9.39
C VAL A 83 -8.65 -5.73 10.92
N GLU A 84 -7.56 -5.31 11.56
CA GLU A 84 -7.44 -5.27 13.03
C GLU A 84 -8.40 -4.24 13.66
N GLU A 85 -8.53 -3.06 13.06
CA GLU A 85 -9.45 -2.01 13.49
C GLU A 85 -10.91 -2.48 13.45
N LEU A 86 -11.31 -3.11 12.34
CA LEU A 86 -12.67 -3.65 12.16
C LEU A 86 -12.90 -4.95 12.94
N LYS A 87 -11.84 -5.57 13.48
CA LYS A 87 -11.87 -6.87 14.19
C LYS A 87 -12.53 -7.97 13.36
N VAL A 88 -12.17 -8.03 12.08
CA VAL A 88 -12.70 -9.01 11.11
C VAL A 88 -11.71 -10.13 10.82
N ARG A 89 -12.22 -11.23 10.27
CA ARG A 89 -11.47 -12.39 9.79
C ARG A 89 -11.50 -12.41 8.27
N PRO A 90 -10.41 -12.08 7.57
CA PRO A 90 -10.47 -11.86 6.13
C PRO A 90 -10.30 -13.15 5.33
N MET A 91 -11.04 -13.25 4.23
CA MET A 91 -10.69 -14.06 3.08
C MET A 91 -9.63 -13.31 2.27
N LEU A 92 -8.41 -13.84 2.21
CA LEU A 92 -7.23 -13.16 1.67
C LEU A 92 -6.96 -13.51 0.19
N PHE A 93 -7.25 -12.57 -0.72
CA PHE A 93 -6.81 -12.59 -2.12
C PHE A 93 -5.49 -11.84 -2.29
N VAL A 94 -4.42 -12.40 -1.71
CA VAL A 94 -3.03 -11.95 -1.90
C VAL A 94 -2.16 -13.12 -2.34
N GLN A 95 -0.99 -12.84 -2.92
CA GLN A 95 0.00 -13.88 -3.22
C GLN A 95 0.58 -14.46 -1.93
N ASP A 96 1.06 -15.71 -1.99
CA ASP A 96 1.60 -16.40 -0.82
C ASP A 96 2.80 -15.65 -0.20
N SER A 97 3.62 -15.00 -1.03
CA SER A 97 4.73 -14.15 -0.59
C SER A 97 4.31 -12.90 0.20
N ALA A 98 3.03 -12.52 0.18
CA ALA A 98 2.47 -11.43 0.97
C ALA A 98 1.78 -11.91 2.27
N LEU A 99 1.54 -13.22 2.43
CA LEU A 99 0.89 -13.76 3.63
C LEU A 99 1.62 -13.47 4.95
N PRO A 100 2.98 -13.39 5.01
CA PRO A 100 3.66 -13.00 6.25
C PRO A 100 3.19 -11.66 6.83
N ASP A 101 2.75 -10.70 6.00
CA ASP A 101 2.22 -9.41 6.50
C ASP A 101 0.87 -9.57 7.22
N PHE A 102 0.20 -10.71 7.09
CA PHE A 102 -1.06 -11.05 7.79
C PHE A 102 -0.87 -12.13 8.86
N GLU A 103 0.37 -12.47 9.23
CA GLU A 103 0.62 -13.47 10.28
C GLU A 103 -0.04 -13.03 11.61
N GLY A 104 -0.70 -13.97 12.29
CA GLY A 104 -1.46 -13.70 13.52
C GLY A 104 -2.89 -13.18 13.32
N ILE A 105 -3.31 -12.90 12.08
CA ILE A 105 -4.71 -12.60 11.76
C ILE A 105 -5.49 -13.91 11.62
N ASP A 106 -6.60 -14.05 12.36
CA ASP A 106 -7.51 -15.19 12.20
C ASP A 106 -8.23 -15.11 10.85
N THR A 107 -8.13 -16.17 10.06
CA THR A 107 -8.75 -16.31 8.74
C THR A 107 -9.79 -17.43 8.69
N THR A 108 -10.07 -18.07 9.83
CA THR A 108 -11.10 -19.11 9.93
C THR A 108 -12.49 -18.49 9.83
N ASN A 109 -13.44 -19.18 9.18
CA ASN A 109 -14.83 -18.70 8.98
C ASN A 109 -14.88 -17.20 8.58
N PRO A 110 -14.34 -16.84 7.41
CA PRO A 110 -14.09 -15.46 7.04
C PRO A 110 -15.39 -14.64 7.03
N ASN A 111 -15.30 -13.38 7.46
CA ASN A 111 -16.39 -12.41 7.47
C ASN A 111 -15.98 -11.04 6.90
N ALA A 112 -14.88 -11.00 6.16
CA ALA A 112 -14.39 -9.87 5.38
C ALA A 112 -13.68 -10.41 4.13
N VAL A 113 -13.54 -9.58 3.09
CA VAL A 113 -12.76 -9.92 1.90
C VAL A 113 -11.66 -8.88 1.74
N VAL A 114 -10.40 -9.31 1.74
CA VAL A 114 -9.25 -8.46 1.42
C VAL A 114 -8.73 -8.86 0.05
N ILE A 115 -8.72 -7.91 -0.90
CA ILE A 115 -8.36 -8.16 -2.28
C ILE A 115 -7.16 -7.32 -2.74
N GLY A 116 -6.08 -8.03 -3.03
CA GLY A 116 -4.91 -7.57 -3.76
C GLY A 116 -4.80 -8.26 -5.11
N LEU A 117 -3.64 -8.22 -5.75
CA LEU A 117 -3.37 -8.98 -6.97
C LEU A 117 -2.97 -10.42 -6.61
N ALA A 118 -3.86 -11.38 -6.85
CA ALA A 118 -3.62 -12.80 -6.63
C ALA A 118 -4.08 -13.63 -7.83
N PRO A 119 -3.28 -13.70 -8.93
CA PRO A 119 -3.68 -14.34 -10.17
C PRO A 119 -4.20 -15.77 -9.99
N ASP A 120 -3.56 -16.57 -9.14
CA ASP A 120 -3.93 -17.97 -8.89
C ASP A 120 -5.27 -18.12 -8.16
N LYS A 121 -5.74 -17.04 -7.51
CA LYS A 121 -7.03 -16.99 -6.80
C LYS A 121 -8.13 -16.30 -7.62
N PHE A 122 -7.78 -15.68 -8.75
CA PHE A 122 -8.71 -14.97 -9.62
C PHE A 122 -9.40 -15.89 -10.62
N ASN A 123 -10.05 -16.93 -10.09
CA ASN A 123 -10.89 -17.85 -10.83
C ASN A 123 -12.30 -17.90 -10.20
N TYR A 124 -13.25 -18.53 -10.90
CA TYR A 124 -14.67 -18.44 -10.56
C TYR A 124 -14.97 -18.84 -9.11
N ARG A 125 -14.39 -19.95 -8.63
CA ARG A 125 -14.76 -20.51 -7.32
C ARG A 125 -14.42 -19.57 -6.15
N PRO A 126 -13.16 -19.13 -5.95
CA PRO A 126 -12.83 -18.18 -4.89
C PRO A 126 -13.61 -16.87 -5.03
N LEU A 127 -13.72 -16.31 -6.24
CA LEU A 127 -14.46 -15.06 -6.44
C LEU A 127 -15.95 -15.20 -6.08
N ASN A 128 -16.56 -16.34 -6.39
CA ASN A 128 -17.95 -16.61 -6.03
C ASN A 128 -18.12 -16.86 -4.51
N ASP A 129 -17.13 -17.44 -3.84
CA ASP A 129 -17.13 -17.55 -2.37
C ASP A 129 -17.01 -16.18 -1.71
N ALA A 130 -16.13 -15.31 -2.22
CA ALA A 130 -16.03 -13.91 -1.78
C ALA A 130 -17.34 -13.15 -2.01
N PHE A 131 -17.93 -13.27 -3.20
CA PHE A 131 -19.23 -12.69 -3.54
C PHE A 131 -20.32 -13.06 -2.51
N ARG A 132 -20.39 -14.33 -2.09
CA ARG A 132 -21.37 -14.76 -1.06
C ARG A 132 -21.13 -14.12 0.29
N LEU A 133 -19.88 -14.01 0.74
CA LEU A 133 -19.55 -13.29 1.98
C LEU A 133 -20.01 -11.84 1.91
N LEU A 134 -19.79 -11.17 0.77
CA LEU A 134 -20.19 -9.79 0.56
C LEU A 134 -21.72 -9.61 0.59
N LEU A 135 -22.49 -10.56 0.03
CA LEU A 135 -23.96 -10.55 0.13
C LEU A 135 -24.45 -10.72 1.58
N GLU A 136 -23.68 -11.38 2.44
CA GLU A 136 -23.94 -11.50 3.87
C GLU A 136 -23.50 -10.25 4.67
N GLY A 137 -23.01 -9.21 3.99
CA GLY A 137 -22.61 -7.93 4.59
C GLY A 137 -21.14 -7.85 5.00
N ALA A 138 -20.30 -8.80 4.57
CA ALA A 138 -18.85 -8.70 4.78
C ALA A 138 -18.27 -7.45 4.09
N PRO A 139 -17.33 -6.73 4.72
CA PRO A 139 -16.67 -5.61 4.06
C PRO A 139 -15.72 -6.08 2.96
N LEU A 140 -15.70 -5.33 1.86
CA LEU A 140 -14.73 -5.49 0.77
C LEU A 140 -13.59 -4.48 0.94
N ILE A 141 -12.39 -4.98 1.24
CA ILE A 141 -11.17 -4.18 1.44
C ILE A 141 -10.25 -4.39 0.25
N ALA A 142 -10.01 -3.36 -0.56
CA ALA A 142 -9.11 -3.43 -1.71
C ALA A 142 -7.75 -2.82 -1.38
N ILE A 143 -6.67 -3.58 -1.56
CA ILE A 143 -5.30 -3.06 -1.34
C ILE A 143 -5.02 -1.89 -2.30
N HIS A 144 -5.42 -2.02 -3.57
CA HIS A 144 -5.48 -0.94 -4.56
C HIS A 144 -6.37 -1.35 -5.74
N LYS A 145 -6.81 -0.40 -6.58
CA LYS A 145 -7.68 -0.64 -7.75
C LYS A 145 -6.98 -0.35 -9.09
N ALA A 146 -5.70 -0.70 -9.20
CA ALA A 146 -4.96 -0.50 -10.45
C ALA A 146 -5.62 -1.31 -11.58
N ARG A 147 -5.87 -0.66 -12.73
CA ARG A 147 -6.49 -1.28 -13.91
C ARG A 147 -5.60 -2.38 -14.50
N TYR A 148 -4.31 -2.08 -14.61
CA TYR A 148 -3.28 -2.94 -15.18
C TYR A 148 -1.92 -2.60 -14.58
N TYR A 149 -0.93 -3.46 -14.83
CA TYR A 149 0.48 -3.22 -14.56
C TYR A 149 1.32 -3.73 -15.74
N LYS A 150 2.54 -3.21 -15.88
CA LYS A 150 3.47 -3.64 -16.93
C LYS A 150 4.33 -4.80 -16.43
N LYS A 151 4.48 -5.82 -17.26
CA LYS A 151 5.47 -6.89 -17.15
C LYS A 151 6.42 -6.83 -18.35
N SER A 152 7.44 -7.69 -18.36
CA SER A 152 8.35 -7.88 -19.49
C SER A 152 7.65 -8.31 -20.78
N ASP A 153 6.53 -9.04 -20.69
CA ASP A 153 5.74 -9.57 -21.81
C ASP A 153 4.57 -8.66 -22.23
N GLY A 154 4.35 -7.53 -21.55
CA GLY A 154 3.31 -6.55 -21.90
C GLY A 154 2.45 -6.09 -20.73
N LEU A 155 1.28 -5.55 -21.04
CA LEU A 155 0.31 -5.15 -20.02
C LEU A 155 -0.44 -6.37 -19.47
N SER A 156 -0.51 -6.46 -18.14
CA SER A 156 -1.24 -7.48 -17.40
C SER A 156 -2.35 -6.85 -16.56
N LEU A 157 -3.47 -7.56 -16.37
CA LEU A 157 -4.57 -7.10 -15.53
C LEU A 157 -4.12 -6.90 -14.08
N GLY A 158 -4.47 -5.74 -13.50
CA GLY A 158 -4.29 -5.49 -12.08
C GLY A 158 -5.41 -6.11 -11.24
N PRO A 159 -5.47 -5.82 -9.94
CA PRO A 159 -6.58 -6.26 -9.10
C PRO A 159 -7.88 -5.49 -9.38
N GLY A 160 -7.81 -4.27 -9.90
CA GLY A 160 -8.95 -3.38 -10.12
C GLY A 160 -10.14 -4.02 -10.84
N PRO A 161 -9.95 -4.71 -11.98
CA PRO A 161 -11.02 -5.43 -12.67
C PRO A 161 -11.77 -6.44 -11.80
N PHE A 162 -11.06 -7.16 -10.92
CA PHE A 162 -11.67 -8.16 -10.03
C PHE A 162 -12.38 -7.51 -8.85
N VAL A 163 -11.81 -6.43 -8.29
CA VAL A 163 -12.49 -5.61 -7.29
C VAL A 163 -13.80 -5.07 -7.85
N THR A 164 -13.75 -4.44 -9.02
CA THR A 164 -14.93 -3.85 -9.67
C THR A 164 -15.96 -4.90 -10.08
N GLY A 165 -15.54 -6.11 -10.46
CA GLY A 165 -16.46 -7.22 -10.68
C GLY A 165 -17.25 -7.61 -9.42
N LEU A 166 -16.59 -7.66 -8.26
CA LEU A 166 -17.24 -7.92 -6.97
C LEU A 166 -18.15 -6.77 -6.54
N GLU A 167 -17.68 -5.52 -6.68
CA GLU A 167 -18.49 -4.32 -6.40
C GLU A 167 -19.78 -4.34 -7.24
N TYR A 168 -19.65 -4.55 -8.55
CA TYR A 168 -20.78 -4.61 -9.47
C TYR A 168 -21.77 -5.73 -9.13
N ALA A 169 -21.27 -6.91 -8.77
CA ALA A 169 -22.12 -8.05 -8.45
C ALA A 169 -22.92 -7.86 -7.14
N THR A 170 -22.44 -7.01 -6.22
CA THR A 170 -22.95 -6.92 -4.84
C THR A 170 -23.56 -5.56 -4.49
N ASP A 171 -23.39 -4.56 -5.34
CA ASP A 171 -23.70 -3.15 -5.06
C ASP A 171 -22.96 -2.60 -3.81
N VAL A 172 -21.86 -3.25 -3.42
CA VAL A 172 -20.95 -2.82 -2.36
C VAL A 172 -19.80 -2.02 -2.97
N THR A 173 -19.38 -0.94 -2.32
CA THR A 173 -18.16 -0.22 -2.70
C THR A 173 -16.99 -0.69 -1.85
N ALA A 174 -15.85 -1.02 -2.48
CA ALA A 174 -14.66 -1.44 -1.75
C ALA A 174 -14.04 -0.27 -0.98
N THR A 175 -13.62 -0.52 0.26
CA THR A 175 -12.71 0.37 0.99
C THR A 175 -11.30 0.17 0.43
N VAL A 176 -10.79 1.16 -0.30
CA VAL A 176 -9.41 1.14 -0.80
C VAL A 176 -8.48 1.62 0.30
N VAL A 177 -7.35 0.93 0.51
CA VAL A 177 -6.40 1.27 1.60
C VAL A 177 -5.02 1.73 1.12
N GLY A 178 -4.67 1.49 -0.14
CA GLY A 178 -3.42 1.96 -0.74
C GLY A 178 -3.52 3.38 -1.31
N LYS A 179 -2.40 3.91 -1.79
CA LYS A 179 -2.35 5.19 -2.55
C LYS A 179 -3.34 5.14 -3.73
N PRO A 180 -4.04 6.24 -4.08
CA PRO A 180 -3.90 7.62 -3.59
C PRO A 180 -4.63 7.96 -2.28
N GLU A 181 -5.19 6.99 -1.56
CA GLU A 181 -6.07 7.29 -0.42
C GLU A 181 -5.38 8.11 0.67
N THR A 182 -6.06 9.15 1.17
CA THR A 182 -5.47 10.05 2.18
C THR A 182 -5.20 9.32 3.50
N THR A 183 -6.00 8.32 3.83
CA THR A 183 -5.83 7.44 5.00
C THR A 183 -4.48 6.73 4.97
N PHE A 184 -4.02 6.26 3.80
CA PHE A 184 -2.71 5.62 3.64
C PHE A 184 -1.56 6.54 4.10
N PHE A 185 -1.56 7.79 3.65
CA PHE A 185 -0.51 8.75 4.01
C PHE A 185 -0.62 9.18 5.48
N ARG A 186 -1.84 9.35 5.99
CA ARG A 186 -2.07 9.67 7.40
C ARG A 186 -1.55 8.58 8.33
N GLU A 187 -1.80 7.30 8.00
CA GLU A 187 -1.27 6.17 8.76
C GLU A 187 0.26 6.10 8.70
N ALA A 188 0.85 6.30 7.52
CA ALA A 188 2.31 6.32 7.37
C ALA A 188 2.96 7.41 8.25
N VAL A 189 2.39 8.64 8.23
CA VAL A 189 2.87 9.79 9.00
C VAL A 189 2.64 9.62 10.50
N LYS A 190 1.52 9.01 10.91
CA LYS A 190 1.20 8.79 12.34
C LYS A 190 2.33 8.05 13.07
N THR A 191 2.99 7.10 12.40
CA THR A 191 4.12 6.36 12.98
C THR A 191 5.40 7.19 13.14
N LEU A 192 5.49 8.35 12.47
CA LEU A 192 6.60 9.30 12.63
C LEU A 192 6.36 10.31 13.75
N GLY A 193 5.14 10.39 14.30
CA GLY A 193 4.79 11.33 15.36
C GLY A 193 4.90 12.80 14.94
N CYS A 194 4.61 13.11 13.68
CA CYS A 194 4.52 14.49 13.17
C CYS A 194 3.14 14.73 12.54
N ALA A 195 2.80 16.00 12.32
CA ALA A 195 1.58 16.37 11.64
C ALA A 195 1.75 16.19 10.11
N PRO A 196 0.69 15.85 9.35
CA PRO A 196 0.76 15.71 7.88
C PRO A 196 1.32 16.95 7.17
N GLU A 197 1.03 18.15 7.68
CA GLU A 197 1.51 19.43 7.18
C GLU A 197 3.03 19.62 7.34
N ASP A 198 3.67 18.86 8.23
CA ASP A 198 5.13 18.87 8.44
C ASP A 198 5.85 17.75 7.67
N ALA A 199 5.15 17.05 6.78
CA ALA A 199 5.68 15.96 5.95
C ALA A 199 5.63 16.30 4.45
N LEU A 200 6.68 15.89 3.73
CA LEU A 200 6.77 16.00 2.26
C LEU A 200 6.71 14.62 1.64
N MET A 201 5.95 14.44 0.56
CA MET A 201 5.94 13.20 -0.24
C MET A 201 6.81 13.36 -1.49
N ILE A 202 7.73 12.42 -1.71
CA ILE A 202 8.55 12.30 -2.92
C ILE A 202 8.07 11.06 -3.69
N GLY A 203 7.66 11.24 -4.95
CA GLY A 203 7.18 10.16 -5.80
C GLY A 203 7.19 10.52 -7.29
N ASP A 204 7.23 9.51 -8.15
CA ASP A 204 7.19 9.60 -9.62
C ASP A 204 5.76 9.67 -10.17
N VAL A 205 4.80 9.15 -9.41
CA VAL A 205 3.39 9.33 -9.72
C VAL A 205 2.98 10.73 -9.25
N SER A 206 2.43 11.54 -10.15
CA SER A 206 1.80 12.83 -9.83
C SER A 206 0.63 12.62 -8.86
N MET A 207 0.94 12.54 -7.57
CA MET A 207 -0.04 12.44 -6.50
C MET A 207 0.28 13.50 -5.47
N LEU A 208 -0.68 14.41 -5.32
CA LEU A 208 -0.79 15.45 -4.31
C LEU A 208 0.19 16.62 -4.52
N THR A 209 -0.30 17.64 -5.22
CA THR A 209 0.20 19.00 -4.97
C THR A 209 -0.12 19.35 -3.52
N SER A 210 0.73 20.15 -2.87
CA SER A 210 0.56 20.65 -1.49
C SER A 210 -0.83 21.26 -1.19
N SER A 211 -1.61 21.57 -2.22
CA SER A 211 -2.98 22.08 -2.12
C SER A 211 -4.04 21.04 -1.71
N GLU A 212 -3.80 19.74 -1.90
CA GLU A 212 -4.81 18.69 -1.62
C GLU A 212 -4.74 18.16 -0.18
N CYS A 213 -3.61 18.31 0.51
CA CYS A 213 -3.53 18.10 1.97
C CYS A 213 -4.36 19.13 2.76
N ASN A 214 -4.61 20.32 2.20
CA ASN A 214 -5.28 21.44 2.87
C ASN A 214 -6.81 21.49 2.68
N LYS A 215 -7.45 20.43 2.15
CA LYS A 215 -8.89 20.42 1.86
C LYS A 215 -9.76 19.61 2.82
N VAL A 216 -9.31 19.39 4.04
CA VAL A 216 -10.19 18.86 5.11
C VAL A 216 -10.29 19.90 6.23
N ASN A 217 -11.23 20.83 6.05
CA ASN A 217 -11.91 21.53 7.14
C ASN A 217 -13.27 20.88 7.33
#